data_AF-F8JY73-F1
#
_entry.id   AF-F8JY73-F1
#
_cell.length_a   1.000
_cell.length_b   1.000
_cell.length_c   1.000
_cell.angle_alpha   90.00
_cell.angle_beta   90.00
_cell.angle_gamma   90.00
#
_symmetry.space_group_name_H-M   'P 1'
#
loop_
_entity.id
_entity.type
_entity.pdbx_description
1 polymer ?
#
loop_
_entity_poly.entity_id
_entity_poly.type
_entity_poly.pdbx_seq_one_letter_code
_entity_poly.pdbx_strand_id
1 'polypeptide(L)'
;MTTKTGAKTRRVAAPAPPVDPAELRYYTPEEAVSEFRLPTTPRMLREWAYARKIPHNKLGGRIGFRLPDIRVLVERFDVPPLTK
;
A
#
# COMPACT_ATOMS: atom_id res chain seq x y z
N MET A 1 -49.61 35.72 1.65
CA MET A 1 -48.94 34.42 1.86
C MET A 1 -47.51 34.56 1.37
N THR A 2 -46.53 34.57 2.28
CA THR A 2 -45.12 34.86 1.95
C THR A 2 -44.30 33.60 2.16
N THR A 3 -43.76 33.02 1.09
CA THR A 3 -42.88 31.83 1.16
C THR A 3 -41.44 32.26 1.45
N LYS A 4 -40.88 31.76 2.55
CA LYS A 4 -39.49 31.97 2.95
C LYS A 4 -38.65 30.80 2.41
N THR A 5 -37.90 31.03 1.34
CA THR A 5 -36.96 30.05 0.77
C THR A 5 -35.71 29.96 1.65
N GLY A 6 -35.51 28.82 2.30
CA GLY A 6 -34.30 28.53 3.08
C GLY A 6 -33.11 28.26 2.17
N ALA A 7 -32.04 29.05 2.29
CA ALA A 7 -30.79 28.85 1.56
C ALA A 7 -30.07 27.59 2.08
N LYS A 8 -29.83 26.63 1.19
CA LYS A 8 -29.11 25.39 1.46
C LYS A 8 -27.61 25.67 1.51
N THR A 9 -27.04 25.73 2.71
CA THR A 9 -25.59 25.87 2.91
C THR A 9 -24.86 24.68 2.30
N ARG A 10 -24.14 24.93 1.20
CA ARG A 10 -23.27 23.95 0.53
C ARG A 10 -22.08 23.67 1.44
N ARG A 11 -22.04 22.49 2.08
CA ARG A 11 -20.84 22.03 2.81
C ARG A 11 -19.71 21.92 1.79
N VAL A 12 -18.72 22.80 1.92
CA VAL A 12 -17.45 22.68 1.20
C VAL A 12 -16.77 21.44 1.76
N ALA A 13 -16.59 20.40 0.93
CA ALA A 13 -15.81 19.23 1.32
C ALA A 13 -14.39 19.69 1.62
N ALA A 14 -13.86 19.29 2.78
CA ALA A 14 -12.47 19.56 3.12
C ALA A 14 -11.55 19.05 2.00
N PRO A 15 -10.44 19.75 1.69
CA PRO A 15 -9.49 19.28 0.70
C PRO A 15 -8.99 17.89 1.12
N ALA A 16 -8.90 16.97 0.15
CA ALA A 16 -8.35 15.64 0.40
C ALA A 16 -6.94 15.77 1.02
N PRO A 17 -6.59 14.94 2.01
CA PRO A 17 -5.25 14.96 2.57
C PRO A 17 -4.23 14.72 1.45
N PRO A 18 -3.05 15.37 1.50
CA PRO A 18 -2.00 15.14 0.52
C PRO A 18 -1.62 13.65 0.55
N VAL A 19 -1.82 12.95 -0.56
CA VAL A 19 -1.38 11.56 -0.73
C VAL A 19 0.11 11.59 -1.01
N ASP A 20 0.90 10.89 -0.20
CA ASP A 20 2.33 10.76 -0.44
C ASP A 20 2.54 10.02 -1.79
N PRO A 21 3.26 10.61 -2.75
CA PRO A 21 3.53 9.95 -4.04
C PRO A 21 4.18 8.56 -3.87
N ALA A 22 4.91 8.31 -2.78
CA ALA A 22 5.46 7.00 -2.47
C ALA A 22 4.38 5.94 -2.19
N GLU A 23 3.20 6.32 -1.67
CA GLU A 23 2.08 5.40 -1.44
C GLU A 23 1.39 4.99 -2.75
N LEU A 24 1.54 5.78 -3.81
CA LEU A 24 1.02 5.50 -5.14
C LEU A 24 2.02 4.75 -6.03
N ARG A 25 3.31 4.70 -5.64
CA ARG A 25 4.34 3.99 -6.39
C ARG A 25 4.15 2.47 -6.26
N TYR A 26 4.40 1.78 -7.36
CA TYR A 26 4.55 0.33 -7.39
C TYR A 26 6.03 -0.04 -7.41
N TYR A 27 6.39 -0.96 -6.52
CA TYR A 27 7.72 -1.53 -6.39
C TYR A 27 7.73 -2.92 -7.01
N THR A 28 8.73 -3.18 -7.84
CA THR A 28 9.02 -4.52 -8.34
C THR A 28 9.52 -5.43 -7.20
N PRO A 29 9.51 -6.77 -7.38
CA PRO A 29 10.11 -7.68 -6.42
C PRO A 29 11.59 -7.36 -6.13
N GLU A 30 12.34 -6.90 -7.12
CA GLU A 30 13.73 -6.46 -6.99
C GLU A 30 13.85 -5.24 -6.09
N GLU A 31 13.08 -4.19 -6.39
CA GLU A 31 13.07 -2.95 -5.60
C GLU A 31 12.56 -3.20 -4.17
N ALA A 32 11.56 -4.07 -3.99
CA ALA A 32 11.03 -4.40 -2.68
C ALA A 32 12.12 -5.01 -1.76
N VAL A 33 12.97 -5.88 -2.30
CA VAL A 33 14.07 -6.49 -1.52
C VAL A 33 15.20 -5.50 -1.28
N SER A 34 15.60 -4.73 -2.30
CA SER A 34 16.73 -3.79 -2.17
C SER A 34 16.41 -2.56 -1.33
N GLU A 35 15.23 -1.95 -1.52
CA GLU A 35 14.85 -0.70 -0.86
C GLU A 35 14.38 -0.94 0.59
N PHE A 36 13.69 -2.06 0.86
CA PHE A 36 13.11 -2.35 2.18
C PHE A 36 13.85 -3.43 2.98
N ARG A 37 14.99 -3.91 2.46
CA ARG A 37 15.86 -4.91 3.12
C ARG A 37 15.09 -6.13 3.62
N LEU A 38 14.11 -6.59 2.84
CA LEU A 38 13.33 -7.77 3.19
C LEU A 38 14.24 -9.00 3.30
N PRO A 39 14.07 -9.88 4.31
CA PRO A 39 14.92 -11.05 4.53
C PRO A 39 14.52 -12.20 3.57
N THR A 40 14.41 -11.91 2.28
CA THR A 40 14.00 -12.86 1.24
C THR A 40 14.60 -12.46 -0.11
N THR A 41 14.47 -13.32 -1.11
CA THR A 41 14.94 -13.05 -2.47
C THR A 41 13.79 -12.58 -3.37
N PRO A 42 14.06 -11.80 -4.44
CA PRO A 42 13.03 -11.41 -5.41
C PRO A 42 12.36 -12.62 -6.07
N ARG A 43 13.07 -13.74 -6.21
CA ARG A 43 12.53 -15.01 -6.71
C ARG A 43 11.45 -15.56 -5.78
N MET A 44 11.75 -15.61 -4.48
CA MET A 44 10.80 -16.09 -3.48
C MET A 44 9.56 -15.19 -3.38
N LEU A 45 9.73 -13.86 -3.46
CA LEU A 45 8.58 -12.95 -3.54
C LEU A 45 7.69 -13.25 -4.74
N ARG A 46 8.28 -13.50 -5.92
CA ARG A 46 7.51 -13.89 -7.11
C ARG A 46 6.75 -15.19 -6.90
N GLU A 47 7.43 -16.23 -6.42
CA GLU A 47 6.82 -17.54 -6.13
C GLU A 47 5.66 -17.41 -5.15
N TRP A 48 5.84 -16.66 -4.06
CA TRP A 48 4.80 -16.43 -3.07
C TRP A 48 3.62 -15.60 -3.60
N ALA A 49 3.89 -14.59 -4.42
CA ALA A 49 2.84 -13.79 -5.04
C ALA A 49 2.04 -14.63 -6.06
N TYR A 50 2.69 -15.44 -6.89
CA TYR A 50 2.00 -16.37 -7.79
C TYR A 50 1.17 -17.41 -7.03
N ALA A 51 1.69 -17.91 -5.91
CA ALA A 51 0.97 -18.79 -4.99
C ALA A 51 -0.07 -18.07 -4.13
N ARG A 52 -0.26 -16.75 -4.29
CA ARG A 52 -1.18 -15.89 -3.53
C ARG A 52 -0.99 -15.95 -2.01
N LYS A 53 0.25 -16.21 -1.56
CA LYS A 53 0.62 -16.27 -0.13
C LYS A 53 0.88 -14.91 0.48
N ILE A 54 1.09 -13.88 -0.34
CA ILE A 54 1.41 -12.52 0.07
C ILE A 54 0.55 -11.50 -0.69
N PRO A 55 0.28 -10.33 -0.08
CA PRO A 55 -0.36 -9.22 -0.79
C PRO A 55 0.51 -8.78 -1.96
N HIS A 56 -0.11 -8.60 -3.12
CA HIS A 56 0.55 -8.15 -4.34
C HIS A 56 -0.49 -7.53 -5.29
N ASN A 57 0.01 -6.73 -6.23
CA ASN A 57 -0.76 -6.19 -7.32
C ASN A 57 -0.21 -6.71 -8.66
N LYS A 58 -1.07 -6.76 -9.68
CA LYS A 58 -0.67 -7.07 -11.05
C LYS A 58 -0.67 -5.81 -11.88
N LEU A 59 0.49 -5.42 -12.38
CA LEU A 59 0.67 -4.25 -13.24
C LEU A 59 1.08 -4.73 -14.64
N GLY A 60 0.15 -4.69 -15.59
CA GLY A 60 0.42 -5.15 -16.97
C GLY A 60 0.92 -6.59 -17.06
N GLY A 61 0.44 -7.48 -16.18
CA GLY A 61 0.87 -8.88 -16.12
C GLY A 61 2.13 -9.15 -15.28
N ARG A 62 2.79 -8.12 -14.75
CA ARG A 62 3.93 -8.25 -13.83
C ARG A 62 3.48 -8.10 -12.38
N ILE A 63 4.19 -8.77 -11.46
CA ILE A 63 3.97 -8.62 -10.02
C ILE A 63 4.57 -7.29 -9.57
N GLY A 64 3.82 -6.54 -8.77
CA GLY A 64 4.30 -5.35 -8.08
C GLY A 64 3.68 -5.22 -6.69
N PHE A 65 4.31 -4.44 -5.83
CA PHE A 65 3.91 -4.22 -4.45
C PHE A 65 3.73 -2.72 -4.23
N ARG A 66 2.66 -2.32 -3.54
CA ARG A 66 2.55 -0.95 -3.04
C ARG A 66 3.16 -0.86 -1.65
N LEU A 67 3.42 0.36 -1.20
CA LEU A 67 3.97 0.60 0.13
C LEU A 67 3.18 -0.11 1.26
N PRO A 68 1.83 -0.13 1.27
CA PRO A 68 1.07 -0.88 2.27
C PRO A 68 1.31 -2.39 2.22
N ASP A 69 1.46 -2.98 1.03
CA ASP A 69 1.75 -4.42 0.88
C ASP A 69 3.12 -4.74 1.48
N ILE A 70 4.10 -3.86 1.25
CA ILE A 70 5.46 -3.99 1.77
C ILE A 70 5.49 -3.86 3.29
N ARG A 71 4.73 -2.93 3.88
CA ARG A 71 4.61 -2.83 5.35
C ARG A 71 4.13 -4.15 5.96
N VAL A 72 3.11 -4.77 5.37
CA VAL A 72 2.61 -6.09 5.79
C VAL A 72 3.69 -7.18 5.65
N LEU A 73 4.49 -7.13 4.58
CA LEU A 73 5.61 -8.07 4.40
C LEU A 73 6.68 -7.87 5.47
N VAL A 74 7.09 -6.63 5.74
CA VAL A 74 8.07 -6.31 6.78
C VAL A 74 7.56 -6.82 8.12
N GLU A 75 6.34 -6.47 8.53
CA GLU A 75 5.73 -6.94 9.79
C GLU A 75 5.68 -8.46 9.89
N ARG A 76 5.39 -9.15 8.78
CA ARG A 76 5.33 -10.61 8.76
C ARG A 76 6.70 -11.29 8.94
N PHE A 77 7.75 -10.67 8.43
CA PHE A 77 9.12 -11.20 8.51
C PHE A 77 9.91 -10.64 9.68
N ASP A 78 9.41 -9.60 10.34
CA ASP A 78 10.00 -9.08 11.54
C ASP A 78 9.83 -10.12 12.65
N VAL A 79 10.96 -10.68 13.08
CA VAL A 79 10.98 -11.52 14.28
C VAL A 79 11.21 -10.55 15.43
N PRO A 80 10.20 -10.29 16.29
CA PRO A 80 10.43 -9.43 17.44
C PRO A 80 11.60 -10.01 18.25
N PRO A 81 12.58 -9.19 18.68
CA PRO A 81 13.69 -9.69 19.46
C PRO A 81 13.14 -10.40 20.69
N LEU A 82 13.64 -11.62 20.95
CA LEU A 82 13.28 -12.38 22.13
C LEU A 82 13.74 -11.56 23.35
N THR A 83 12.83 -10.77 23.92
CA THR A 83 13.08 -10.09 25.19
C THR A 83 13.30 -11.18 26.24
N LYS A 84 14.51 -11.22 26.82
CA LYS A 84 14.84 -12.05 27.98
C LYS A 84 14.39 -11.37 29.25
#